data_AF-A0A960T2V3-F1
#
_entry.id   AF-A0A960T2V3-F1
#
_cell.length_a   1.000
_cell.length_b   1.000
_cell.length_c   1.000
_cell.angle_alpha   90.00
_cell.angle_beta   90.00
_cell.angle_gamma   90.00
#
_symmetry.space_group_name_H-M   'P 1'
#
loop_
_entity.id
_entity.type
_entity.pdbx_description
1 polymer ?
#
loop_
_entity_poly.entity_id
_entity_poly.type
_entity_poly.pdbx_seq_one_letter_code
_entity_poly.pdbx_strand_id
1 'polypeptide(L)'
;MFLRKSPALPLIAAIAGTSALPAFSQVTFDLSTDKAFRQYEVGADFRGGQLSATLLDGNFIYIGGCARPAYWPPNIPLDPCPGGSTAFLTFGDAGDANNANPYFWVTDIQPAIVIEPRLPQLCSLIAAPASELRRPLGGFRDRSVGLYFNLHTTQVQEYLISRYNYTRNYTDNQEGRFFKEIVPGVYHYEFPRLDNPVLRARISPVVYPLPNGPAKINNKKTGVRFDDKGRWGGKRGYSGRWNKKGYFELSYIYPNTIKWEGFTPSEVYPAIDDLYFSIRFLSQPGDPTSDITYTSPTGDAPASLFPEY
;
A
#
# COMPACT_ATOMS: atom_id res chain seq x y z
N MET A 1 -21.09 59.90 54.51
CA MET A 1 -21.19 58.49 54.08
C MET A 1 -20.28 58.33 52.86
N PHE A 2 -19.04 57.90 53.06
CA PHE A 2 -18.02 57.76 52.01
C PHE A 2 -17.69 56.28 51.83
N LEU A 3 -17.84 55.76 50.60
CA LEU A 3 -17.47 54.41 50.20
C LEU A 3 -15.94 54.29 50.07
N ARG A 4 -15.34 53.40 50.88
CA ARG A 4 -13.94 52.95 50.72
C ARG A 4 -13.89 51.84 49.66
N LYS A 5 -13.07 52.02 48.63
CA LYS A 5 -12.64 50.96 47.71
C LYS A 5 -11.44 50.22 48.32
N SER A 6 -11.53 48.90 48.42
CA SER A 6 -10.36 48.00 48.57
C SER A 6 -10.17 47.22 47.27
N PRO A 7 -8.94 47.10 46.74
CA PRO A 7 -8.66 46.22 45.62
C PRO A 7 -8.43 44.79 46.14
N ALA A 8 -9.28 43.84 45.75
CA ALA A 8 -9.00 42.42 45.93
C ALA A 8 -8.38 41.89 44.62
N LEU A 9 -7.16 41.39 44.73
CA LEU A 9 -6.40 40.75 43.64
C LEU A 9 -7.12 39.46 43.19
N PRO A 10 -7.21 39.18 41.87
CA PRO A 10 -7.69 37.89 41.40
C PRO A 10 -6.66 36.81 41.68
N LEU A 11 -7.10 35.78 42.39
CA LEU A 11 -6.37 34.53 42.59
C LEU A 11 -6.20 33.84 41.23
N ILE A 12 -4.99 33.89 40.67
CA ILE A 12 -4.64 33.12 39.48
C ILE A 12 -4.54 31.65 39.91
N ALA A 13 -5.56 30.86 39.58
CA ALA A 13 -5.48 29.41 39.65
C ALA A 13 -4.40 28.95 38.65
N ALA A 14 -3.30 28.40 39.16
CA ALA A 14 -2.31 27.71 38.34
C ALA A 14 -2.97 26.46 37.76
N ILE A 15 -3.39 26.53 36.49
CA ILE A 15 -3.63 25.35 35.68
C ILE A 15 -2.26 24.71 35.49
N ALA A 16 -1.99 23.65 36.24
CA ALA A 16 -0.92 22.71 35.89
C ALA A 16 -1.32 22.10 34.54
N GLY A 17 -0.85 22.71 33.45
CA GLY A 17 -0.92 22.12 32.14
C GLY A 17 -0.08 20.87 32.15
N THR A 18 -0.73 19.71 32.21
CA THR A 18 -0.14 18.50 31.65
C THR A 18 0.12 18.82 30.19
N SER A 19 1.38 19.07 29.83
CA SER A 19 1.81 19.06 28.46
C SER A 19 1.54 17.66 27.94
N ALA A 20 0.37 17.45 27.34
CA ALA A 20 0.18 16.33 26.43
C ALA A 20 1.28 16.50 25.39
N LEU A 21 2.22 15.56 25.36
CA LEU A 21 3.13 15.42 24.24
C LEU A 21 2.25 15.45 22.99
N PRO A 22 2.62 16.20 21.93
CA PRO A 22 1.87 16.13 20.69
C PRO A 22 1.78 14.67 20.28
N ALA A 23 0.59 14.09 20.37
CA ALA A 23 0.30 12.78 19.81
C ALA A 23 0.41 12.96 18.31
N PHE A 24 1.57 12.63 17.75
CA PHE A 24 1.71 12.47 16.32
C PHE A 24 0.84 11.27 15.94
N SER A 25 -0.35 11.54 15.42
CA SER A 25 -1.24 10.52 14.90
C SER A 25 -0.97 10.30 13.43
N GLN A 26 -0.66 9.06 13.06
CA GLN A 26 -0.63 8.66 11.66
C GLN A 26 -1.93 7.95 11.32
N VAL A 27 -2.98 8.72 11.03
CA VAL A 27 -4.16 8.18 10.33
C VAL A 27 -3.84 8.24 8.84
N THR A 28 -3.68 7.09 8.22
CA THR A 28 -3.42 6.95 6.78
C THR A 28 -4.42 5.99 6.19
N PHE A 29 -5.03 6.41 5.10
CA PHE A 29 -5.87 5.54 4.30
C PHE A 29 -5.35 5.56 2.87
N ASP A 30 -4.99 4.37 2.39
CA ASP A 30 -4.49 4.13 1.05
C ASP A 30 -5.55 3.37 0.26
N LEU A 31 -5.88 3.89 -0.92
CA LEU A 31 -6.69 3.20 -1.91
C LEU A 31 -5.86 3.06 -3.18
N SER A 32 -5.42 1.84 -3.47
CA SER A 32 -4.68 1.52 -4.68
C SER A 32 -5.56 0.75 -5.66
N THR A 33 -5.28 0.95 -6.94
CA THR A 33 -5.83 0.14 -8.00
C THR A 33 -4.73 -0.17 -8.99
N ASP A 34 -4.50 -1.45 -9.23
CA ASP A 34 -3.40 -1.94 -10.05
C ASP A 34 -3.94 -2.69 -11.25
N LYS A 35 -3.27 -2.54 -12.40
CA LYS A 35 -3.56 -3.30 -13.62
C LYS A 35 -2.25 -3.82 -14.20
N ALA A 36 -2.20 -5.12 -14.47
CA ALA A 36 -1.08 -5.75 -15.13
C ALA A 36 -1.46 -6.04 -16.59
N PHE A 37 -0.61 -5.60 -17.52
CA PHE A 37 -0.75 -5.91 -18.94
C PHE A 37 0.55 -6.51 -19.48
N ARG A 38 0.42 -7.47 -20.40
CA ARG A 38 1.52 -7.97 -21.21
C ARG A 38 1.37 -7.42 -22.63
N GLN A 39 2.33 -6.63 -23.08
CA GLN A 39 2.31 -6.08 -24.43
C GLN A 39 3.00 -7.00 -25.45
N TYR A 40 2.52 -6.95 -26.69
CA TYR A 40 3.09 -7.59 -27.88
C TYR A 40 2.90 -6.65 -29.10
N GLU A 41 3.44 -7.00 -30.27
CA GLU A 41 3.51 -6.12 -31.45
C GLU A 41 2.20 -5.39 -31.79
N VAL A 42 1.07 -6.09 -31.72
CA VAL A 42 -0.23 -5.62 -32.19
C VAL A 42 -1.26 -5.40 -31.08
N GLY A 43 -0.90 -5.60 -29.80
CA GLY A 43 -1.86 -5.47 -28.70
C GLY A 43 -1.25 -5.66 -27.30
N ALA A 44 -2.13 -5.83 -26.31
CA ALA A 44 -1.76 -6.26 -24.98
C ALA A 44 -2.86 -7.10 -24.35
N ASP A 45 -2.44 -8.07 -23.55
CA ASP A 45 -3.33 -8.91 -22.77
C ASP A 45 -3.41 -8.38 -21.34
N PHE A 46 -4.62 -8.27 -20.80
CA PHE A 46 -4.81 -8.10 -19.37
C PHE A 46 -4.35 -9.36 -18.64
N ARG A 47 -3.43 -9.20 -17.68
CA ARG A 47 -2.88 -10.31 -16.88
C ARG A 47 -3.43 -10.35 -15.46
N GLY A 48 -4.14 -9.31 -15.06
CA GLY A 48 -4.81 -9.23 -13.79
C GLY A 48 -4.92 -7.80 -13.30
N GLY A 49 -5.65 -7.63 -12.21
CA GLY A 49 -5.77 -6.36 -11.55
C GLY A 49 -6.07 -6.53 -10.08
N GLN A 50 -5.95 -5.45 -9.33
CA GLN A 50 -6.19 -5.44 -7.91
C GLN A 50 -6.85 -4.13 -7.49
N LEU A 51 -7.79 -4.22 -6.56
CA LEU A 51 -8.24 -3.09 -5.74
C LEU A 51 -7.77 -3.37 -4.32
N SER A 52 -7.01 -2.45 -3.74
CA SER A 52 -6.55 -2.53 -2.35
C SER A 52 -7.02 -1.31 -1.58
N ALA A 53 -7.55 -1.53 -0.38
CA ALA A 53 -7.89 -0.46 0.56
C ALA A 53 -7.26 -0.78 1.91
N THR A 54 -6.32 0.06 2.36
CA THR A 54 -5.58 -0.12 3.61
C THR A 54 -5.78 1.08 4.51
N LEU A 55 -6.29 0.84 5.71
CA LEU A 55 -6.39 1.82 6.76
C LEU A 55 -5.34 1.52 7.83
N LEU A 56 -4.63 2.55 8.24
CA LEU A 56 -3.73 2.59 9.37
C LEU A 56 -4.16 3.76 10.27
N ASP A 57 -4.33 3.52 11.57
CA ASP A 57 -4.44 4.56 12.58
C ASP A 57 -3.59 4.16 13.78
N GLY A 58 -2.60 5.01 14.09
CA GLY A 58 -1.50 4.68 14.97
C GLY A 58 -0.38 3.95 14.24
N ASN A 59 0.80 3.92 14.85
CA ASN A 59 1.98 3.24 14.32
C ASN A 59 2.95 2.87 15.45
N PHE A 60 3.94 2.04 15.16
CA PHE A 60 5.02 1.75 16.10
C PHE A 60 6.29 1.41 15.32
N ILE A 61 7.44 1.75 15.90
CA ILE A 61 8.76 1.42 15.37
C ILE A 61 9.32 0.29 16.21
N TYR A 62 9.48 -0.89 15.61
CA TYR A 62 10.09 -2.04 16.26
C TYR A 62 11.47 -2.33 15.67
N ILE A 63 12.37 -2.82 16.51
CA ILE A 63 13.72 -3.23 16.10
C ILE A 63 13.78 -4.74 15.85
N GLY A 64 13.07 -5.53 16.65
CA GLY A 64 13.00 -6.98 16.47
C GLY A 64 12.24 -7.70 17.58
N GLY A 65 11.79 -8.92 17.27
CA GLY A 65 11.19 -9.82 18.26
C GLY A 65 12.23 -10.42 19.20
N CYS A 66 11.82 -10.81 20.40
CA CYS A 66 12.67 -11.62 21.26
C CYS A 66 12.58 -13.10 20.83
N ALA A 67 13.71 -13.81 20.77
CA ALA A 67 13.80 -15.21 20.34
C ALA A 67 13.17 -16.22 21.33
N ARG A 68 12.70 -15.76 22.49
CA ARG A 68 12.09 -16.60 23.53
C ARG A 68 10.73 -16.05 23.96
N PRO A 69 9.81 -16.93 24.40
CA PRO A 69 8.47 -16.55 24.84
C PRO A 69 8.44 -15.81 26.18
N ALA A 70 9.54 -15.83 26.94
CA ALA A 70 9.62 -15.23 28.27
C ALA A 70 10.07 -13.76 28.19
N TYR A 71 9.62 -12.95 29.15
CA TYR A 71 10.06 -11.58 29.35
C TYR A 71 11.55 -11.51 29.72
N TRP A 72 12.29 -10.52 29.17
CA TRP A 72 13.69 -10.28 29.50
C TRP A 72 13.94 -8.80 29.86
N PRO A 73 14.61 -8.52 30.99
CA PRO A 73 14.90 -7.15 31.41
C PRO A 73 15.84 -6.42 30.43
N PRO A 74 15.93 -5.08 30.50
CA PRO A 74 16.70 -4.29 29.54
C PRO A 74 18.21 -4.51 29.75
N ASN A 75 18.99 -4.23 28.70
CA ASN A 75 20.46 -4.33 28.69
C ASN A 75 21.06 -5.74 28.78
N ILE A 76 20.31 -6.80 28.44
CA ILE A 76 20.87 -8.14 28.20
C ILE A 76 21.32 -8.21 26.74
N PRO A 77 22.63 -8.15 26.43
CA PRO A 77 23.11 -8.06 25.06
C PRO A 77 23.27 -9.45 24.44
N LEU A 78 22.86 -9.57 23.17
CA LEU A 78 22.97 -10.75 22.28
C LEU A 78 22.07 -11.94 22.67
N ASP A 79 21.12 -12.22 21.77
CA ASP A 79 20.23 -13.39 21.72
C ASP A 79 19.76 -13.92 23.10
N PRO A 80 18.62 -13.43 23.62
CA PRO A 80 17.39 -13.49 22.83
C PRO A 80 16.64 -12.17 22.59
N CYS A 81 17.11 -10.99 23.03
CA CYS A 81 16.43 -9.73 22.69
C CYS A 81 17.41 -8.55 22.56
N PRO A 82 17.80 -8.12 21.33
CA PRO A 82 18.94 -7.24 21.07
C PRO A 82 18.98 -5.85 21.74
N GLY A 83 17.96 -5.46 22.51
CA GLY A 83 17.96 -4.25 23.35
C GLY A 83 17.07 -4.37 24.60
N GLY A 84 16.68 -5.60 24.98
CA GLY A 84 15.65 -5.87 26.00
C GLY A 84 14.22 -5.89 25.45
N SER A 85 13.29 -6.47 26.21
CA SER A 85 11.87 -6.50 25.83
C SER A 85 11.12 -5.29 26.38
N THR A 86 10.99 -4.24 25.56
CA THR A 86 10.30 -3.01 25.95
C THR A 86 8.79 -3.05 25.70
N ALA A 87 8.30 -3.99 24.89
CA ALA A 87 6.90 -4.19 24.58
C ALA A 87 6.44 -5.66 24.71
N PHE A 88 5.15 -5.83 24.98
CA PHE A 88 4.45 -7.12 25.02
C PHE A 88 3.20 -7.05 24.15
N LEU A 89 3.06 -7.99 23.22
CA LEU A 89 1.95 -8.11 22.29
C LEU A 89 0.73 -8.73 22.98
N THR A 90 -0.39 -8.00 23.04
CA THR A 90 -1.66 -8.50 23.61
C THR A 90 -2.52 -9.17 22.56
N PHE A 91 -2.47 -8.69 21.32
CA PHE A 91 -3.09 -9.31 20.15
C PHE A 91 -2.48 -8.80 18.85
N GLY A 92 -2.76 -9.53 17.76
CA GLY A 92 -2.25 -9.23 16.43
C GLY A 92 -0.89 -9.87 16.20
N ASP A 93 -0.19 -9.41 15.17
CA ASP A 93 1.16 -9.82 14.83
C ASP A 93 1.99 -8.57 14.53
N ALA A 94 3.24 -8.52 15.02
CA ALA A 94 4.12 -7.38 14.88
C ALA A 94 5.53 -7.85 14.45
N GLY A 95 5.69 -8.07 13.14
CA GLY A 95 6.95 -8.60 12.59
C GLY A 95 7.24 -10.00 13.13
N ASP A 96 8.35 -10.14 13.85
CA ASP A 96 8.75 -11.41 14.49
C ASP A 96 7.96 -11.71 15.79
N ALA A 97 7.23 -10.72 16.31
CA ALA A 97 6.42 -10.88 17.52
C ALA A 97 5.02 -11.43 17.18
N ASN A 98 4.62 -12.46 17.90
CA ASN A 98 3.34 -13.15 17.74
C ASN A 98 2.91 -13.80 19.06
N ASN A 99 1.79 -14.51 19.07
CA ASN A 99 1.26 -15.18 20.27
C ASN A 99 2.24 -16.16 20.94
N ALA A 100 3.19 -16.74 20.19
CA ALA A 100 4.21 -17.64 20.74
C ALA A 100 5.43 -16.88 21.28
N ASN A 101 5.77 -15.73 20.72
CA ASN A 101 6.86 -14.86 21.17
C ASN A 101 6.37 -13.42 21.26
N PRO A 102 5.61 -13.07 22.33
CA PRO A 102 4.90 -11.79 22.39
C PRO A 102 5.79 -10.63 22.82
N TYR A 103 7.02 -10.90 23.28
CA TYR A 103 7.96 -9.88 23.73
C TYR A 103 8.82 -9.39 22.58
N PHE A 104 8.99 -8.07 22.48
CA PHE A 104 9.75 -7.47 21.41
C PHE A 104 10.30 -6.09 21.80
N TRP A 105 11.27 -5.63 21.02
CA TRP A 105 11.90 -4.34 21.22
C TRP A 105 11.24 -3.28 20.33
N VAL A 106 10.63 -2.31 20.98
CA VAL A 106 9.98 -1.14 20.38
C VAL A 106 10.65 0.13 20.88
N THR A 107 10.83 1.10 20.00
CA THR A 107 11.45 2.40 20.31
C THR A 107 10.45 3.55 20.33
N ASP A 108 9.38 3.46 19.55
CA ASP A 108 8.37 4.52 19.46
C ASP A 108 6.99 3.91 19.18
N ILE A 109 5.95 4.49 19.79
CA ILE A 109 4.56 4.07 19.63
C ILE A 109 3.66 5.30 19.54
N GLN A 110 2.79 5.24 18.56
CA GLN A 110 1.70 6.16 18.32
C GLN A 110 0.41 5.35 18.39
N PRO A 111 -0.44 5.52 19.41
CA PRO A 111 -1.71 4.81 19.47
C PRO A 111 -2.66 5.28 18.36
N ALA A 112 -3.64 4.45 18.07
CA ALA A 112 -4.84 4.83 17.34
C ALA A 112 -5.59 5.93 18.10
N ILE A 113 -6.16 6.88 17.36
CA ILE A 113 -6.85 8.03 17.95
C ILE A 113 -8.26 8.27 17.36
N VAL A 114 -8.56 7.68 16.20
CA VAL A 114 -9.81 7.90 15.46
C VAL A 114 -10.58 6.60 15.26
N ILE A 115 -9.88 5.49 15.01
CA ILE A 115 -10.45 4.23 14.54
C ILE A 115 -10.31 3.16 15.61
N GLU A 116 -11.41 2.47 15.88
CA GLU A 116 -11.44 1.34 16.80
C GLU A 116 -10.79 0.09 16.16
N PRO A 117 -9.87 -0.60 16.84
CA PRO A 117 -9.28 -1.85 16.36
C PRO A 117 -10.26 -3.04 16.49
N ARG A 118 -9.93 -4.18 15.86
CA ARG A 118 -10.62 -5.48 16.06
C ARG A 118 -12.10 -5.54 15.71
N LEU A 119 -12.59 -4.61 14.89
CA LEU A 119 -13.97 -4.58 14.42
C LEU A 119 -14.06 -4.59 12.87
N PRO A 120 -13.39 -5.52 12.17
CA PRO A 120 -13.36 -5.56 10.70
C PRO A 120 -14.75 -5.72 10.07
N GLN A 121 -15.70 -6.35 10.78
CA GLN A 121 -17.08 -6.51 10.35
C GLN A 121 -17.84 -5.19 10.23
N LEU A 122 -17.33 -4.12 10.84
CA LEU A 122 -17.92 -2.79 10.79
C LEU A 122 -17.27 -1.88 9.73
N CYS A 123 -16.20 -2.36 9.09
CA CYS A 123 -15.52 -1.66 8.00
C CYS A 123 -16.22 -1.96 6.68
N SER A 124 -16.58 -0.92 5.92
CA SER A 124 -17.24 -1.14 4.62
C SER A 124 -17.06 0.00 3.62
N LEU A 125 -17.07 -0.34 2.33
CA LEU A 125 -17.36 0.63 1.27
C LEU A 125 -18.87 0.84 1.20
N ILE A 126 -19.33 2.06 1.45
CA ILE A 126 -20.76 2.38 1.50
C ILE A 126 -21.27 3.01 0.20
N ALA A 127 -20.42 3.75 -0.51
CA ALA A 127 -20.76 4.40 -1.76
C ALA A 127 -19.53 4.50 -2.66
N ALA A 128 -19.75 4.50 -3.97
CA ALA A 128 -18.74 4.62 -5.00
C ALA A 128 -19.42 5.11 -6.28
N PRO A 129 -18.67 5.48 -7.34
CA PRO A 129 -19.26 5.84 -8.64
C PRO A 129 -20.15 4.73 -9.20
N ALA A 130 -20.96 5.05 -10.21
CA ALA A 130 -21.84 4.08 -10.85
C ALA A 130 -21.01 2.91 -11.44
N SER A 131 -21.02 1.78 -10.74
CA SER A 131 -20.22 0.59 -11.03
C SER A 131 -20.95 -0.68 -10.55
N GLU A 132 -20.53 -1.84 -11.04
CA GLU A 132 -21.05 -3.16 -10.62
C GLU A 132 -20.51 -3.62 -9.26
N LEU A 133 -19.67 -2.81 -8.60
CA LEU A 133 -19.12 -3.14 -7.29
C LEU A 133 -20.23 -3.14 -6.23
N ARG A 134 -20.37 -4.28 -5.54
CA ARG A 134 -21.39 -4.46 -4.50
C ARG A 134 -21.22 -3.45 -3.38
N ARG A 135 -22.33 -2.90 -2.88
CA ARG A 135 -22.38 -1.98 -1.74
C ARG A 135 -23.51 -2.40 -0.78
N PRO A 136 -23.31 -2.37 0.56
CA PRO A 136 -22.02 -2.17 1.21
C PRO A 136 -21.05 -3.32 0.93
N LEU A 137 -19.77 -3.01 0.75
CA LEU A 137 -18.71 -4.01 0.57
C LEU A 137 -17.93 -4.14 1.88
N GLY A 138 -18.13 -5.26 2.58
CA GLY A 138 -17.32 -5.63 3.75
C GLY A 138 -16.17 -6.56 3.36
N GLY A 139 -15.68 -7.32 4.34
CA GLY A 139 -14.61 -8.31 4.14
C GLY A 139 -13.21 -7.76 4.35
N PHE A 140 -13.08 -6.63 5.05
CA PHE A 140 -11.81 -6.18 5.58
C PHE A 140 -11.23 -7.25 6.51
N ARG A 141 -9.92 -7.46 6.42
CA ARG A 141 -9.16 -8.24 7.38
C ARG A 141 -8.64 -7.30 8.46
N ASP A 142 -8.68 -7.80 9.68
CA ASP A 142 -8.09 -7.09 10.81
C ASP A 142 -6.60 -7.45 10.93
N ARG A 143 -5.77 -6.42 10.99
CA ARG A 143 -4.33 -6.48 11.24
C ARG A 143 -3.94 -5.60 12.41
N SER A 144 -4.93 -5.17 13.20
CA SER A 144 -4.72 -4.32 14.36
C SER A 144 -3.82 -5.01 15.37
N VAL A 145 -3.07 -4.20 16.12
CA VAL A 145 -2.11 -4.66 17.10
C VAL A 145 -2.44 -4.01 18.44
N GLY A 146 -2.45 -4.81 19.49
CA GLY A 146 -2.47 -4.33 20.86
C GLY A 146 -1.15 -4.67 21.52
N LEU A 147 -0.56 -3.71 22.24
CA LEU A 147 0.68 -3.94 22.93
C LEU A 147 0.76 -3.13 24.24
N TYR A 148 1.33 -3.73 25.27
CA TYR A 148 1.84 -3.00 26.41
C TYR A 148 3.25 -2.50 26.11
N PHE A 149 3.54 -1.27 26.49
CA PHE A 149 4.87 -0.67 26.33
C PHE A 149 5.45 -0.20 27.65
N ASN A 150 6.77 0.02 27.63
CA ASN A 150 7.56 0.52 28.75
C ASN A 150 7.54 -0.44 29.95
N LEU A 151 7.62 -1.74 29.66
CA LEU A 151 7.51 -2.86 30.61
C LEU A 151 8.51 -2.80 31.78
N HIS A 152 9.57 -2.00 31.64
CA HIS A 152 10.65 -1.84 32.62
C HIS A 152 10.42 -0.68 33.59
N THR A 153 9.27 -0.01 33.52
CA THR A 153 8.90 1.09 34.40
C THR A 153 7.61 0.79 35.14
N THR A 154 7.26 1.64 36.10
CA THR A 154 5.96 1.57 36.78
C THR A 154 4.81 2.12 35.93
N GLN A 155 5.11 2.68 34.76
CA GLN A 155 4.15 3.32 33.86
C GLN A 155 3.90 2.44 32.62
N VAL A 156 3.48 1.19 32.87
CA VAL A 156 3.07 0.29 31.79
C VAL A 156 1.68 0.69 31.30
N GLN A 157 1.57 0.95 30.00
CA GLN A 157 0.31 1.35 29.36
C GLN A 157 0.06 0.49 28.12
N GLU A 158 -1.21 0.16 27.88
CA GLU A 158 -1.64 -0.46 26.63
C GLU A 158 -1.81 0.58 25.53
N TYR A 159 -1.27 0.28 24.37
CA TYR A 159 -1.42 1.05 23.16
C TYR A 159 -2.10 0.16 22.12
N LEU A 160 -3.17 0.71 21.55
CA LEU A 160 -3.93 0.07 20.50
C LEU A 160 -3.58 0.70 19.17
N ILE A 161 -3.43 -0.11 18.13
CA ILE A 161 -3.09 0.33 16.78
C ILE A 161 -4.07 -0.32 15.82
N SER A 162 -4.79 0.49 15.07
CA SER A 162 -5.86 0.03 14.19
C SER A 162 -5.35 -0.16 12.78
N ARG A 163 -5.49 -1.38 12.25
CA ARG A 163 -5.09 -1.70 10.87
C ARG A 163 -6.13 -2.57 10.22
N TYR A 164 -6.65 -2.11 9.08
CA TYR A 164 -7.59 -2.87 8.27
C TYR A 164 -7.13 -2.92 6.83
N ASN A 165 -7.19 -4.09 6.23
CA ASN A 165 -6.85 -4.26 4.82
C ASN A 165 -7.95 -5.00 4.08
N TYR A 166 -8.33 -4.46 2.94
CA TYR A 166 -9.22 -5.09 1.97
C TYR A 166 -8.46 -5.26 0.66
N THR A 167 -8.57 -6.44 0.07
CA THR A 167 -7.94 -6.72 -1.21
C THR A 167 -8.89 -7.53 -2.07
N ARG A 168 -9.08 -7.08 -3.30
CA ARG A 168 -9.85 -7.77 -4.32
C ARG A 168 -9.00 -7.96 -5.55
N ASN A 169 -8.73 -9.22 -5.87
CA ASN A 169 -7.94 -9.61 -7.02
C ASN A 169 -8.84 -9.97 -8.20
N TYR A 170 -8.35 -9.66 -9.40
CA TYR A 170 -8.98 -9.99 -10.68
C TYR A 170 -7.99 -10.80 -11.50
N THR A 171 -8.46 -11.91 -12.07
CA THR A 171 -7.65 -12.74 -12.98
C THR A 171 -7.65 -12.17 -14.39
N ASP A 172 -6.74 -12.66 -15.25
CA ASP A 172 -6.67 -12.36 -16.69
C ASP A 172 -8.03 -12.38 -17.41
N ASN A 173 -8.89 -13.36 -17.11
CA ASN A 173 -10.20 -13.53 -17.74
C ASN A 173 -11.28 -12.57 -17.21
N GLN A 174 -10.92 -11.68 -16.28
CA GLN A 174 -11.85 -10.79 -15.57
C GLN A 174 -11.67 -9.31 -15.92
N GLU A 175 -10.98 -8.99 -17.02
CA GLU A 175 -10.79 -7.61 -17.50
C GLU A 175 -12.11 -6.81 -17.55
N GLY A 176 -13.13 -7.36 -18.20
CA GLY A 176 -14.43 -6.68 -18.32
C GLY A 176 -15.09 -6.43 -16.97
N ARG A 177 -14.98 -7.40 -16.04
CA ARG A 177 -15.49 -7.25 -14.67
C ARG A 177 -14.72 -6.18 -13.90
N PHE A 178 -13.39 -6.16 -14.02
CA PHE A 178 -12.54 -5.15 -13.41
C PHE A 178 -13.00 -3.74 -13.82
N PHE A 179 -13.19 -3.48 -15.12
CA PHE A 179 -13.60 -2.14 -15.59
C PHE A 179 -15.03 -1.76 -15.21
N LYS A 180 -15.92 -2.74 -15.05
CA LYS A 180 -17.29 -2.51 -14.61
C LYS A 180 -17.38 -2.24 -13.11
N GLU A 181 -16.51 -2.83 -12.30
CA GLU A 181 -16.49 -2.68 -10.85
C GLU A 181 -15.64 -1.47 -10.41
N ILE A 182 -14.49 -1.23 -11.04
CA ILE A 182 -13.54 -0.16 -10.70
C ILE A 182 -13.69 1.01 -11.68
N VAL A 183 -14.48 1.98 -11.26
CA VAL A 183 -14.78 3.20 -12.04
C VAL A 183 -14.14 4.41 -11.38
N PRO A 184 -13.51 5.33 -12.14
CA PRO A 184 -12.93 6.55 -11.57
C PRO A 184 -13.96 7.41 -10.84
N GLY A 185 -13.53 8.04 -9.75
CA GLY A 185 -14.34 8.93 -8.93
C GLY A 185 -14.16 8.69 -7.43
N VAL A 186 -15.05 9.27 -6.62
CA VAL A 186 -14.96 9.24 -5.16
C VAL A 186 -15.57 7.96 -4.58
N TYR A 187 -14.80 7.25 -3.76
CA TYR A 187 -15.24 6.08 -3.01
C TYR A 187 -15.40 6.49 -1.55
N HIS A 188 -16.46 6.06 -0.88
CA HIS A 188 -16.75 6.41 0.50
C HIS A 188 -16.69 5.16 1.37
N TYR A 189 -15.71 5.14 2.28
CA TYR A 189 -15.52 4.08 3.25
C TYR A 189 -15.98 4.52 4.64
N GLU A 190 -16.52 3.58 5.40
CA GLU A 190 -16.87 3.73 6.80
C GLU A 190 -16.05 2.77 7.66
N PHE A 191 -15.55 3.29 8.77
CA PHE A 191 -14.77 2.57 9.77
C PHE A 191 -15.35 2.81 11.17
N PRO A 192 -15.20 1.87 12.12
CA PRO A 192 -15.66 2.06 13.48
C PRO A 192 -14.83 3.13 14.19
N ARG A 193 -15.49 4.13 14.79
CA ARG A 193 -14.79 5.18 15.54
C ARG A 193 -14.33 4.66 16.90
N LEU A 194 -13.12 5.03 17.31
CA LEU A 194 -12.55 4.70 18.61
C LEU A 194 -13.49 5.16 19.74
N ASP A 195 -13.62 4.33 20.79
CA ASP A 195 -14.46 4.49 21.98
C ASP A 195 -15.98 4.53 21.73
N ASN A 196 -16.42 4.71 20.48
CA ASN A 196 -17.82 4.70 20.10
C ASN A 196 -18.00 4.10 18.70
N PRO A 197 -17.91 2.77 18.57
CA PRO A 197 -17.99 2.09 17.29
C PRO A 197 -19.40 2.09 16.70
N VAL A 198 -20.41 2.67 17.37
CA VAL A 198 -21.72 2.95 16.76
C VAL A 198 -21.59 4.13 15.78
N LEU A 199 -20.74 5.10 16.11
CA LEU A 199 -20.37 6.18 15.19
C LEU A 199 -19.36 5.66 14.15
N ARG A 200 -19.54 6.10 12.91
CA ARG A 200 -18.67 5.73 11.78
C ARG A 200 -17.77 6.88 11.39
N ALA A 201 -16.47 6.63 11.33
CA ALA A 201 -15.51 7.52 10.70
C ALA A 201 -15.59 7.31 9.17
N ARG A 202 -15.79 8.39 8.43
CA ARG A 202 -15.90 8.35 6.97
C ARG A 202 -14.63 8.86 6.31
N ILE A 203 -14.13 8.10 5.34
CA ILE A 203 -12.98 8.49 4.52
C ILE A 203 -13.39 8.39 3.05
N SER A 204 -13.04 9.40 2.27
CA SER A 204 -13.50 9.54 0.88
C SER A 204 -12.34 9.68 -0.11
N PRO A 205 -11.57 8.60 -0.37
CA PRO A 205 -10.54 8.57 -1.42
C PRO A 205 -11.11 8.77 -2.83
N VAL A 206 -10.23 9.12 -3.77
CA VAL A 206 -10.53 9.23 -5.20
C VAL A 206 -9.75 8.15 -5.95
N VAL A 207 -10.44 7.40 -6.80
CA VAL A 207 -9.80 6.59 -7.84
C VAL A 207 -9.70 7.44 -9.10
N TYR A 208 -8.48 7.65 -9.58
CA TYR A 208 -8.22 8.39 -10.81
C TYR A 208 -8.38 7.49 -12.03
N PRO A 209 -8.66 8.05 -13.22
CA PRO A 209 -8.56 7.29 -14.46
C PRO A 209 -7.15 6.70 -14.62
N LEU A 210 -7.04 5.37 -14.60
CA LEU A 210 -5.79 4.68 -14.91
C LEU A 210 -5.74 4.35 -16.41
N PRO A 211 -4.59 4.60 -17.08
CA PRO A 211 -4.42 4.19 -18.46
C PRO A 211 -4.59 2.67 -18.60
N ASN A 212 -5.04 2.23 -19.78
CA ASN A 212 -5.15 0.82 -20.13
C ASN A 212 -3.95 0.38 -20.99
N GLY A 213 -3.85 -0.92 -21.25
CA GLY A 213 -3.06 -1.40 -22.38
C GLY A 213 -3.51 -0.75 -23.70
N PRO A 214 -2.68 -0.84 -24.76
CA PRO A 214 -2.98 -0.26 -26.06
C PRO A 214 -4.32 -0.80 -26.58
N ALA A 215 -5.29 0.08 -26.69
CA ALA A 215 -6.65 -0.23 -27.12
C ALA A 215 -7.14 0.78 -28.16
N LYS A 216 -8.23 0.42 -28.85
CA LYS A 216 -8.94 1.32 -29.76
C LYS A 216 -10.33 1.58 -29.21
N ILE A 217 -10.51 2.70 -28.52
CA ILE A 217 -11.79 3.12 -27.94
C ILE A 217 -12.36 4.24 -28.80
N ASN A 218 -13.61 4.11 -29.28
CA ASN A 218 -14.29 5.11 -30.11
C ASN A 218 -13.45 5.58 -31.32
N ASN A 219 -12.80 4.64 -32.01
CA ASN A 219 -11.88 4.89 -33.13
C ASN A 219 -10.60 5.69 -32.81
N LYS A 220 -10.32 5.99 -31.54
CA LYS A 220 -9.06 6.58 -31.09
C LYS A 220 -8.16 5.51 -30.48
N LYS A 221 -6.87 5.53 -30.83
CA LYS A 221 -5.86 4.73 -30.14
C LYS A 221 -5.62 5.37 -28.78
N THR A 222 -5.74 4.58 -27.72
CA THR A 222 -5.63 5.01 -26.32
C THR A 222 -4.81 4.00 -25.54
N GLY A 223 -4.28 4.40 -24.39
CA GLY A 223 -3.50 3.52 -23.52
C GLY A 223 -2.02 3.50 -23.86
N VAL A 224 -1.28 2.83 -22.99
CA VAL A 224 0.18 2.86 -22.97
C VAL A 224 0.74 1.84 -23.94
N ARG A 225 1.72 2.22 -24.78
CA ARG A 225 2.39 1.28 -25.69
C ARG A 225 3.89 1.52 -25.70
N PHE A 226 4.70 0.47 -25.72
CA PHE A 226 6.11 0.59 -26.09
C PHE A 226 6.25 1.00 -27.56
N ASP A 227 6.90 2.14 -27.79
CA ASP A 227 7.14 2.69 -29.12
C ASP A 227 8.07 1.75 -29.91
N ASP A 228 7.62 1.38 -31.10
CA ASP A 228 8.32 0.49 -32.04
C ASP A 228 9.16 1.27 -33.06
N LYS A 229 9.15 2.60 -32.98
CA LYS A 229 9.83 3.51 -33.91
C LYS A 229 11.20 3.94 -33.42
N GLY A 230 11.91 3.12 -32.64
CA GLY A 230 13.29 3.35 -32.22
C GLY A 230 14.15 3.90 -33.37
N ARG A 231 14.33 5.22 -33.40
CA ARG A 231 15.20 5.93 -34.34
C ARG A 231 16.42 6.38 -33.56
N TRP A 232 17.58 5.87 -33.95
CA TRP A 232 18.86 6.45 -33.58
C TRP A 232 19.37 7.27 -34.76
N GLY A 233 19.52 8.58 -34.58
CA GLY A 233 20.12 9.47 -35.59
C GLY A 233 19.40 9.51 -36.95
N GLY A 234 18.06 9.38 -36.99
CA GLY A 234 17.29 9.46 -38.24
C GLY A 234 17.40 8.27 -39.19
N LYS A 235 18.27 7.29 -38.89
CA LYS A 235 18.31 5.99 -39.59
C LYS A 235 17.41 5.00 -38.86
N ARG A 236 16.85 4.03 -39.58
CA ARG A 236 16.11 2.87 -39.03
C ARG A 236 17.08 2.05 -38.16
N GLY A 237 17.28 2.47 -36.90
CA GLY A 237 18.22 1.88 -35.94
C GLY A 237 17.66 0.68 -35.20
N TYR A 238 18.55 -0.21 -34.79
CA TYR A 238 18.35 -1.59 -34.31
C TYR A 238 17.89 -1.72 -32.83
N SER A 239 17.38 -0.67 -32.21
CA SER A 239 16.94 -0.71 -30.81
C SER A 239 15.41 -0.76 -30.69
N GLY A 240 14.91 -1.75 -29.94
CA GLY A 240 13.52 -1.80 -29.46
C GLY A 240 12.48 -1.99 -30.55
N ARG A 241 12.56 -3.10 -31.29
CA ARG A 241 11.55 -3.45 -32.30
C ARG A 241 10.81 -4.71 -31.94
N TRP A 242 9.51 -4.71 -32.18
CA TRP A 242 8.77 -5.95 -32.25
C TRP A 242 9.19 -6.71 -33.51
N ASN A 243 9.55 -7.99 -33.37
CA ASN A 243 9.76 -8.86 -34.51
C ASN A 243 8.44 -9.47 -34.98
N LYS A 244 8.46 -10.11 -36.16
CA LYS A 244 7.26 -10.76 -36.75
C LYS A 244 6.66 -11.88 -35.88
N LYS A 245 7.38 -12.33 -34.85
CA LYS A 245 6.92 -13.32 -33.89
C LYS A 245 6.40 -12.66 -32.60
N GLY A 246 6.28 -11.33 -32.54
CA GLY A 246 5.71 -10.61 -31.40
C GLY A 246 6.67 -10.35 -30.23
N TYR A 247 7.98 -10.51 -30.40
CA TYR A 247 8.97 -10.25 -29.35
C TYR A 247 9.61 -8.88 -29.48
N PHE A 248 9.88 -8.23 -28.35
CA PHE A 248 10.65 -6.99 -28.31
C PHE A 248 12.15 -7.31 -28.36
N GLU A 249 12.80 -6.99 -29.48
CA GLU A 249 14.22 -7.24 -29.70
C GLU A 249 15.08 -6.09 -29.16
N LEU A 250 16.01 -6.46 -28.28
CA LEU A 250 17.04 -5.60 -27.74
C LEU A 250 18.39 -5.90 -28.42
N SER A 251 19.17 -4.86 -28.67
CA SER A 251 20.53 -4.97 -29.18
C SER A 251 21.48 -5.40 -28.06
N TYR A 252 22.37 -6.35 -28.36
CA TYR A 252 23.46 -6.76 -27.46
C TYR A 252 24.75 -5.96 -27.66
N ILE A 253 24.84 -5.17 -28.74
CA ILE A 253 26.03 -4.39 -29.12
C ILE A 253 25.84 -2.89 -28.84
N TYR A 254 24.60 -2.42 -28.91
CA TYR A 254 24.28 -0.99 -28.87
C TYR A 254 23.37 -0.66 -27.69
N PRO A 255 23.46 0.55 -27.12
CA PRO A 255 22.53 1.01 -26.10
C PRO A 255 21.08 0.87 -26.57
N ASN A 256 20.26 0.23 -25.72
CA ASN A 256 18.83 0.11 -25.96
C ASN A 256 18.12 1.35 -25.42
N THR A 257 17.26 1.96 -26.24
CA THR A 257 16.39 3.04 -25.81
C THR A 257 14.96 2.53 -25.87
N ILE A 258 14.34 2.36 -24.70
CA ILE A 258 12.92 2.02 -24.59
C ILE A 258 12.14 3.32 -24.55
N LYS A 259 11.17 3.46 -25.43
CA LYS A 259 10.25 4.59 -25.48
C LYS A 259 8.84 4.08 -25.32
N TRP A 260 7.95 4.94 -24.85
CA TRP A 260 6.54 4.64 -24.71
C TRP A 260 5.69 5.82 -25.18
N GLU A 261 4.47 5.53 -25.64
CA GLU A 261 3.42 6.49 -25.95
C GLU A 261 2.18 6.20 -25.10
N GLY A 262 1.27 7.18 -25.00
CA GLY A 262 0.00 7.02 -24.28
C GLY A 262 -0.03 7.52 -22.83
N PHE A 263 1.06 8.12 -22.33
CA PHE A 263 1.03 8.89 -21.09
C PHE A 263 0.83 10.36 -21.44
N THR A 264 -0.43 10.78 -21.54
CA THR A 264 -0.77 12.19 -21.68
C THR A 264 -1.13 12.78 -20.31
N PRO A 265 -0.91 14.09 -20.05
CA PRO A 265 -1.38 14.73 -18.81
C PRO A 265 -2.91 14.65 -18.61
N SER A 266 -3.66 14.28 -19.65
CA SER A 266 -5.10 13.99 -19.59
C SER A 266 -5.44 12.56 -19.17
N GLU A 267 -4.47 11.65 -19.13
CA GLU A 267 -4.65 10.22 -18.85
C GLU A 267 -3.83 9.74 -17.65
N VAL A 268 -2.93 10.58 -17.13
CA VAL A 268 -1.94 10.22 -16.11
C VAL A 268 -1.77 11.38 -15.15
N TYR A 269 -1.73 11.08 -13.86
CA TYR A 269 -1.60 12.04 -12.77
C TYR A 269 -0.19 11.92 -12.16
N PRO A 270 0.74 12.86 -12.45
CA PRO A 270 2.18 12.72 -12.16
C PRO A 270 2.60 12.55 -10.69
N ALA A 271 1.68 12.75 -9.74
CA ALA A 271 1.95 12.60 -8.31
C ALA A 271 1.19 11.41 -7.67
N ILE A 272 0.49 10.62 -8.50
CA ILE A 272 -0.44 9.58 -8.05
C ILE A 272 -0.17 8.27 -8.81
N ASP A 273 0.06 8.37 -10.11
CA ASP A 273 0.25 7.19 -10.95
C ASP A 273 1.72 6.80 -11.03
N ASP A 274 2.01 5.55 -10.69
CA ASP A 274 3.30 4.91 -10.91
C ASP A 274 3.21 3.91 -12.06
N LEU A 275 4.19 3.96 -12.96
CA LEU A 275 4.37 2.94 -14.00
C LEU A 275 5.59 2.09 -13.66
N TYR A 276 5.36 0.79 -13.62
CA TYR A 276 6.43 -0.17 -13.61
C TYR A 276 6.44 -1.01 -14.90
N PHE A 277 7.63 -1.43 -15.32
CA PHE A 277 7.78 -2.37 -16.42
C PHE A 277 8.94 -3.31 -16.16
N SER A 278 8.82 -4.52 -16.68
CA SER A 278 9.90 -5.51 -16.66
C SER A 278 9.98 -6.23 -17.99
N ILE A 279 11.19 -6.69 -18.32
CA ILE A 279 11.46 -7.53 -19.48
C ILE A 279 11.87 -8.88 -18.94
N ARG A 280 11.03 -9.89 -19.19
CA ARG A 280 11.15 -11.23 -18.60
C ARG A 280 11.32 -12.28 -19.68
N PHE A 281 11.98 -13.39 -19.33
CA PHE A 281 12.04 -14.55 -20.21
C PHE A 281 10.70 -15.25 -20.29
N LEU A 282 10.53 -15.95 -21.40
CA LEU A 282 9.39 -16.83 -21.61
C LEU A 282 9.79 -18.26 -21.25
N SER A 283 8.88 -18.96 -20.60
CA SER A 283 8.97 -20.39 -20.28
C SER A 283 9.19 -21.23 -21.54
N GLN A 284 8.61 -20.80 -22.67
CA GLN A 284 8.88 -21.33 -24.00
C GLN A 284 9.38 -20.21 -24.92
N PRO A 285 10.72 -20.07 -25.12
CA PRO A 285 11.32 -18.98 -25.90
C PRO A 285 10.86 -18.84 -27.36
N GLY A 286 10.13 -19.81 -27.90
CA GLY A 286 9.55 -19.79 -29.24
C GLY A 286 8.07 -19.41 -29.30
N ASP A 287 7.39 -19.29 -28.16
CA ASP A 287 6.00 -18.86 -28.06
C ASP A 287 5.87 -17.51 -27.30
N PRO A 288 5.50 -16.40 -27.98
CA PRO A 288 5.38 -15.06 -27.39
C PRO A 288 4.21 -14.94 -26.41
N THR A 289 3.35 -15.96 -26.31
CA THR A 289 2.20 -16.01 -25.39
C THR A 289 2.48 -16.84 -24.14
N SER A 290 3.54 -17.67 -24.16
CA SER A 290 3.90 -18.56 -23.06
C SER A 290 4.21 -17.80 -21.76
N ASP A 291 4.02 -18.45 -20.62
CA ASP A 291 4.21 -17.85 -19.29
C ASP A 291 5.62 -17.32 -19.09
N ILE A 292 5.77 -16.36 -18.18
CA ILE A 292 7.06 -15.78 -17.84
C ILE A 292 7.88 -16.69 -16.91
N THR A 293 9.21 -16.62 -17.01
CA THR A 293 10.14 -17.27 -16.09
C THR A 293 11.21 -16.28 -15.62
N TYR A 294 11.65 -16.43 -14.38
CA TYR A 294 12.73 -15.64 -13.80
C TYR A 294 14.12 -16.20 -14.13
N THR A 295 14.17 -17.47 -14.54
CA THR A 295 15.40 -18.19 -14.87
C THR A 295 15.46 -18.48 -16.36
N SER A 296 16.65 -18.36 -16.95
CA SER A 296 16.90 -18.86 -18.31
C SER A 296 16.48 -20.33 -18.40
N PRO A 297 15.92 -20.80 -19.53
CA PRO A 297 15.70 -22.22 -19.79
C PRO A 297 16.97 -23.08 -19.68
N THR A 298 18.16 -22.46 -19.71
CA THR A 298 19.46 -23.12 -19.56
C THR A 298 20.05 -23.07 -18.13
N GLY A 299 19.39 -22.39 -17.18
CA GLY A 299 19.81 -22.33 -15.76
C GLY A 299 20.91 -21.30 -15.42
N ASP A 300 21.50 -20.65 -16.41
CA ASP A 300 22.59 -19.68 -16.20
C ASP A 300 22.06 -18.26 -15.94
N ALA A 301 22.03 -17.86 -14.66
CA ALA A 301 21.80 -16.51 -14.13
C ALA A 301 20.43 -15.82 -14.41
N PRO A 302 19.96 -14.92 -13.52
CA PRO A 302 18.76 -14.13 -13.78
C PRO A 302 19.08 -13.03 -14.80
N ALA A 303 18.49 -13.10 -15.99
CA ALA A 303 18.63 -12.05 -17.01
C ALA A 303 17.28 -11.36 -17.33
N SER A 304 16.39 -11.28 -16.33
CA SER A 304 15.25 -10.37 -16.41
C SER A 304 15.73 -8.95 -16.15
N LEU A 305 15.35 -7.99 -16.99
CA LEU A 305 15.59 -6.57 -16.71
C LEU A 305 14.44 -6.06 -15.86
N PHE A 306 14.77 -5.52 -14.69
CA PHE A 306 13.82 -5.07 -13.67
C PHE A 306 12.91 -6.20 -13.14
N PRO A 307 13.47 -7.32 -12.62
CA PRO A 307 12.68 -8.50 -12.24
C PRO A 307 11.69 -8.29 -11.09
N GLU A 308 11.93 -7.27 -10.27
CA GLU A 308 11.14 -6.99 -9.05
C GLU A 308 9.80 -6.30 -9.35
N TYR A 309 9.55 -5.92 -10.61
CA TYR A 309 8.35 -5.18 -11.01
C TYR A 309 7.49 -5.91 -12.06
#